data_AF-A0A2E5JZZ9-F1
#
_entry.id   AF-A0A2E5JZZ9-F1
#
_cell.length_a   1.000
_cell.length_b   1.000
_cell.length_c   1.000
_cell.angle_alpha   90.00
_cell.angle_beta   90.00
_cell.angle_gamma   90.00
#
_symmetry.space_group_name_H-M   'P 1'
#
loop_
_entity.id
_entity.type
_entity.pdbx_description
1 polymer ?
#
loop_
_entity_poly.entity_id
_entity_poly.type
_entity_poly.pdbx_seq_one_letter_code
_entity_poly.pdbx_strand_id
1 'polypeptide(L)'
;MKPKCAIRFILNNQEVTAWESPGRLVLDYLRDSARLTGTKEGCKEGDCGACTVLLGSLKDGTVSYAPMTSCLIPMGELTGKHLVTIEGLNQDTLSPVQAAMVDCGGTQCGYCTPGFVVAMTGWLMDPKRPISSVGFRESISGNLCRCTGYRSIKEAGDQVVEKLAAQLNGDDRIQLLCVLGALPDYFETIPERLAKIESIAEPDSSSFKESPVVIGGGTDLYVQRGEEIPYQQVHLLNNIETVAPVVEENGHTIVDSRMSFQAFGDDPLIIKAIPDIQVYNELIASWPIRTRATIGGNICNASPIADMTCLLLAMNTELHLEGGDELRSIPLKDFFLGYKQLAKTEDEIIEKISFFTPGEKSLINWEKVSKRSVLDIATVNSAARFEAENGFIEQAYLVLGGVAPIPLYLKEASSFISKQALTNELAMEAIDIAQTEFEPISDVRGSADYKRLLARQLLLAHFIKCFPEIISEEVIYASL
;
A
#
# COMPACT_ATOMS: atom_id res chain seq x y z
N MET A 1 -22.95 -18.57 -19.21
CA MET A 1 -23.01 -17.14 -19.55
C MET A 1 -22.31 -16.41 -18.40
N LYS A 2 -21.31 -15.57 -18.67
CA LYS A 2 -20.50 -14.95 -17.60
C LYS A 2 -21.39 -14.05 -16.72
N PRO A 3 -21.19 -14.02 -15.39
CA PRO A 3 -22.00 -13.17 -14.51
C PRO A 3 -21.74 -11.71 -14.89
N LYS A 4 -22.77 -11.01 -15.36
CA LYS A 4 -22.73 -9.57 -15.67
C LYS A 4 -23.76 -8.86 -14.82
N CYS A 5 -23.38 -7.75 -14.21
CA CYS A 5 -24.31 -6.86 -13.52
C CYS A 5 -24.23 -5.45 -14.13
N ALA A 6 -25.24 -4.63 -13.84
CA ALA A 6 -25.20 -3.22 -14.16
C ALA A 6 -24.30 -2.50 -13.15
N ILE A 7 -23.28 -1.80 -13.63
CA ILE A 7 -22.35 -1.01 -12.83
C ILE A 7 -22.51 0.44 -13.25
N ARG A 8 -22.98 1.28 -12.33
CA ARG A 8 -23.31 2.70 -12.60
C ARG A 8 -22.28 3.63 -11.98
N PHE A 9 -21.63 4.43 -12.82
CA PHE A 9 -20.54 5.30 -12.42
C PHE A 9 -20.40 6.45 -13.42
N ILE A 10 -19.54 7.42 -13.10
CA ILE A 10 -19.18 8.48 -14.04
C ILE A 10 -17.82 8.13 -14.65
N LEU A 11 -17.73 8.06 -15.97
CA LEU A 11 -16.49 7.89 -16.72
C LEU A 11 -16.15 9.19 -17.44
N ASN A 12 -15.06 9.85 -17.02
CA ASN A 12 -14.75 11.21 -17.45
C ASN A 12 -15.98 12.12 -17.24
N ASN A 13 -16.51 12.77 -18.28
CA ASN A 13 -17.72 13.59 -18.15
C ASN A 13 -19.04 12.82 -18.39
N GLN A 14 -19.03 11.50 -18.57
CA GLN A 14 -20.21 10.74 -18.99
C GLN A 14 -20.73 9.84 -17.87
N GLU A 15 -22.03 9.86 -17.60
CA GLU A 15 -22.67 8.83 -16.76
C GLU A 15 -22.81 7.54 -17.56
N VAL A 16 -22.31 6.45 -17.01
CA VAL A 16 -22.19 5.15 -17.68
C VAL A 16 -22.90 4.07 -16.86
N THR A 17 -23.70 3.25 -17.54
CA THR A 17 -24.16 1.96 -17.03
C THR A 17 -23.46 0.85 -17.82
N ALA A 18 -22.42 0.26 -17.24
CA ALA A 18 -21.68 -0.83 -17.88
C ALA A 18 -22.29 -2.19 -17.49
N TRP A 19 -22.48 -3.08 -18.46
CA TRP A 19 -22.92 -4.47 -18.25
C TRP A 19 -21.72 -5.41 -18.31
N GLU A 20 -21.02 -5.55 -17.19
CA GLU A 20 -19.73 -6.22 -17.09
C GLU A 20 -19.68 -7.18 -15.89
N SER A 21 -18.68 -8.07 -15.87
CA SER A 21 -18.40 -8.84 -14.65
C SER A 21 -17.81 -7.91 -13.59
N PRO A 22 -18.25 -8.00 -12.31
CA PRO A 22 -17.73 -7.17 -11.25
C PRO A 22 -16.24 -7.42 -10.96
N GLY A 23 -15.73 -8.63 -11.24
CA GLY A 23 -14.30 -8.95 -11.11
C GLY A 23 -13.44 -8.47 -12.28
N ARG A 24 -14.05 -8.05 -13.41
CA ARG A 24 -13.31 -7.59 -14.60
C ARG A 24 -12.44 -6.39 -14.23
N LEU A 25 -11.21 -6.34 -14.72
CA LEU A 25 -10.31 -5.21 -14.45
C LEU A 25 -10.71 -3.96 -15.24
N VAL A 26 -10.61 -2.79 -14.60
CA VAL A 26 -10.92 -1.48 -15.19
C VAL A 26 -10.07 -1.23 -16.43
N LEU A 27 -8.78 -1.57 -16.41
CA LEU A 27 -7.90 -1.42 -17.57
C LEU A 27 -8.45 -2.14 -18.82
N ASP A 28 -8.90 -3.38 -18.65
CA ASP A 28 -9.42 -4.20 -19.74
C ASP A 28 -10.78 -3.64 -20.23
N TYR A 29 -11.62 -3.15 -19.33
CA TYR A 29 -12.86 -2.46 -19.71
C TYR A 29 -12.59 -1.19 -20.52
N LEU A 30 -11.69 -0.32 -20.05
CA LEU A 30 -11.36 0.95 -20.69
C LEU A 30 -10.90 0.74 -22.14
N ARG A 31 -10.00 -0.24 -22.35
CA ARG A 31 -9.36 -0.49 -23.64
C ARG A 31 -10.24 -1.28 -24.60
N ASP A 32 -10.92 -2.31 -24.10
CA ASP A 32 -11.65 -3.24 -24.97
C ASP A 32 -13.12 -2.86 -25.16
N SER A 33 -13.79 -2.45 -24.09
CA SER A 33 -15.23 -2.11 -24.12
C SER A 33 -15.43 -0.62 -24.43
N ALA A 34 -14.80 0.27 -23.64
CA ALA A 34 -15.00 1.72 -23.77
C ALA A 34 -14.15 2.36 -24.89
N ARG A 35 -13.15 1.65 -25.41
CA ARG A 35 -12.21 2.11 -26.46
C ARG A 35 -11.46 3.40 -26.10
N LEU A 36 -11.29 3.68 -24.81
CA LEU A 36 -10.42 4.73 -24.26
C LEU A 36 -9.02 4.15 -24.09
N THR A 37 -8.20 4.30 -25.14
CA THR A 37 -6.89 3.62 -25.25
C THR A 37 -5.72 4.46 -24.76
N GLY A 38 -5.97 5.67 -24.25
CA GLY A 38 -4.98 6.56 -23.65
C GLY A 38 -4.31 5.94 -22.42
N THR A 39 -5.09 5.33 -21.54
CA THR A 39 -4.59 4.48 -20.44
C THR A 39 -3.93 3.22 -21.00
N LYS A 40 -2.70 2.92 -20.58
CA LYS A 40 -1.86 1.87 -21.18
C LYS A 40 -1.69 0.65 -20.28
N GLU A 41 -1.52 -0.50 -20.92
CA GLU A 41 -1.09 -1.72 -20.26
C GLU A 41 0.44 -1.85 -20.37
N GLY A 42 1.15 -1.65 -19.26
CA GLY A 42 2.61 -1.81 -19.22
C GLY A 42 3.05 -3.15 -18.63
N CYS A 43 2.82 -3.33 -17.32
CA CYS A 43 3.22 -4.52 -16.57
C CYS A 43 2.04 -5.41 -16.10
N LYS A 44 0.83 -4.83 -15.97
CA LYS A 44 -0.38 -5.47 -15.42
C LYS A 44 -0.24 -6.02 -13.98
N GLU A 45 0.71 -5.49 -13.22
CA GLU A 45 0.95 -5.88 -11.81
C GLU A 45 1.09 -4.69 -10.85
N GLY A 46 0.73 -3.49 -11.32
CA GLY A 46 0.74 -2.27 -10.51
C GLY A 46 2.09 -1.57 -10.34
N ASP A 47 3.18 -2.11 -10.91
CA ASP A 47 4.54 -1.57 -10.72
C ASP A 47 4.87 -0.35 -11.61
N CYS A 48 4.39 -0.34 -12.87
CA CYS A 48 4.86 0.64 -13.86
C CYS A 48 4.09 1.98 -13.91
N GLY A 49 2.87 2.05 -13.36
CA GLY A 49 2.02 3.26 -13.42
C GLY A 49 1.55 3.71 -14.80
N ALA A 50 1.80 2.96 -15.88
CA ALA A 50 1.32 3.34 -17.22
C ALA A 50 -0.22 3.31 -17.35
N CYS A 51 -0.87 2.60 -16.43
CA CYS A 51 -2.32 2.43 -16.34
C CYS A 51 -2.98 3.36 -15.31
N THR A 52 -2.27 4.39 -14.81
CA THR A 52 -2.79 5.28 -13.77
C THR A 52 -4.06 6.00 -14.24
N VAL A 53 -5.08 5.96 -13.40
CA VAL A 53 -6.38 6.65 -13.50
C VAL A 53 -6.65 7.38 -12.18
N LEU A 54 -7.56 8.35 -12.15
CA LEU A 54 -8.07 8.89 -10.88
C LEU A 54 -9.39 8.24 -10.55
N LEU A 55 -9.56 7.86 -9.28
CA LEU A 55 -10.83 7.38 -8.76
C LEU A 55 -11.35 8.37 -7.71
N GLY A 56 -12.48 8.99 -8.02
CA GLY A 56 -13.22 9.92 -7.17
C GLY A 56 -14.28 9.20 -6.35
N SER A 57 -14.30 9.45 -5.04
CA SER A 57 -15.32 8.97 -4.11
C SER A 57 -16.04 10.13 -3.44
N LEU A 58 -17.38 10.11 -3.47
CA LEU A 58 -18.20 11.09 -2.77
C LEU A 58 -18.27 10.75 -1.27
N LYS A 59 -17.94 11.72 -0.42
CA LYS A 59 -18.14 11.66 1.03
C LYS A 59 -18.49 13.06 1.55
N ASP A 60 -19.56 13.17 2.33
CA ASP A 60 -20.02 14.42 2.94
C ASP A 60 -20.15 15.59 1.93
N GLY A 61 -20.68 15.29 0.74
CA GLY A 61 -20.86 16.25 -0.35
C GLY A 61 -19.58 16.64 -1.12
N THR A 62 -18.42 16.14 -0.70
CA THR A 62 -17.12 16.40 -1.35
C THR A 62 -16.62 15.15 -2.06
N VAL A 63 -15.97 15.31 -3.22
CA VAL A 63 -15.36 14.19 -3.94
C VAL A 63 -13.85 14.22 -3.70
N SER A 64 -13.33 13.19 -3.04
CA SER A 64 -11.88 12.98 -2.90
C SER A 64 -11.37 12.08 -4.02
N TYR A 65 -10.21 12.42 -4.58
CA TYR A 65 -9.59 11.68 -5.67
C TYR A 65 -8.29 11.04 -5.23
N ALA A 66 -8.06 9.82 -5.68
CA ALA A 66 -6.79 9.12 -5.51
C ALA A 66 -6.34 8.55 -6.86
N PRO A 67 -5.04 8.66 -7.22
CA PRO A 67 -4.50 7.94 -8.36
C PRO A 67 -4.40 6.45 -8.02
N MET A 68 -4.83 5.63 -8.97
CA MET A 68 -4.92 4.19 -8.82
C MET A 68 -4.42 3.51 -10.09
N THR A 69 -3.87 2.31 -9.96
CA THR A 69 -3.47 1.47 -11.10
C THR A 69 -4.67 0.68 -11.62
N SER A 70 -5.27 1.11 -12.73
CA SER A 70 -6.49 0.48 -13.28
C SER A 70 -6.37 -1.01 -13.62
N CYS A 71 -5.13 -1.53 -13.74
CA CYS A 71 -4.87 -2.97 -13.90
C CYS A 71 -5.16 -3.82 -12.65
N LEU A 72 -5.46 -3.21 -11.49
CA LEU A 72 -5.75 -3.90 -10.22
C LEU A 72 -7.09 -3.49 -9.60
N ILE A 73 -7.91 -2.72 -10.33
CA ILE A 73 -9.23 -2.26 -9.88
C ILE A 73 -10.29 -3.14 -10.55
N PRO A 74 -11.13 -3.87 -9.78
CA PRO A 74 -12.32 -4.53 -10.31
C PRO A 74 -13.38 -3.49 -10.73
N MET A 75 -14.11 -3.79 -11.80
CA MET A 75 -15.24 -2.98 -12.27
C MET A 75 -16.31 -2.81 -11.19
N GLY A 76 -16.52 -3.82 -10.33
CA GLY A 76 -17.52 -3.76 -9.26
C GLY A 76 -17.27 -2.65 -8.24
N GLU A 77 -16.05 -2.11 -8.16
CA GLU A 77 -15.73 -0.97 -7.29
C GLU A 77 -16.15 0.37 -7.86
N LEU A 78 -16.49 0.45 -9.14
CA LEU A 78 -16.81 1.72 -9.78
C LEU A 78 -18.20 2.23 -9.42
N THR A 79 -19.09 1.39 -8.89
CA THR A 79 -20.46 1.79 -8.54
C THR A 79 -20.45 3.04 -7.64
N GLY A 80 -21.10 4.12 -8.08
CA GLY A 80 -21.17 5.38 -7.34
C GLY A 80 -19.84 6.16 -7.29
N LYS A 81 -18.87 5.83 -8.15
CA LYS A 81 -17.57 6.51 -8.24
C LYS A 81 -17.44 7.33 -9.52
N HIS A 82 -16.46 8.23 -9.53
CA HIS A 82 -16.02 8.93 -10.74
C HIS A 82 -14.65 8.41 -11.18
N LEU A 83 -14.59 7.74 -12.34
CA LEU A 83 -13.38 7.25 -12.95
C LEU A 83 -12.87 8.24 -14.00
N VAL A 84 -11.66 8.75 -13.83
CA VAL A 84 -11.02 9.72 -14.75
C VAL A 84 -9.82 9.07 -15.42
N THR A 85 -9.83 9.11 -16.75
CA THR A 85 -8.72 8.69 -17.62
C THR A 85 -7.95 9.90 -18.15
N ILE A 86 -6.84 9.68 -18.85
CA ILE A 86 -6.11 10.78 -19.52
C ILE A 86 -7.02 11.54 -20.50
N GLU A 87 -7.93 10.84 -21.18
CA GLU A 87 -8.90 11.45 -22.10
C GLU A 87 -9.87 12.40 -21.37
N GLY A 88 -10.19 12.11 -20.10
CA GLY A 88 -11.04 12.96 -19.27
C GLY A 88 -10.37 14.25 -18.79
N LEU A 89 -9.04 14.34 -18.90
CA LEU A 89 -8.29 15.54 -18.52
C LEU A 89 -8.05 16.50 -19.70
N ASN A 90 -8.38 16.07 -20.93
CA ASN A 90 -8.18 16.88 -22.12
C ASN A 90 -9.18 18.04 -22.17
N GLN A 91 -8.67 19.19 -22.61
CA GLN A 91 -9.43 20.41 -22.88
C GLN A 91 -9.06 20.91 -24.29
N ASP A 92 -9.63 22.04 -24.71
CA ASP A 92 -9.27 22.69 -25.99
C ASP A 92 -7.78 23.13 -26.03
N THR A 93 -7.21 23.41 -24.86
CA THR A 93 -5.80 23.73 -24.66
C THR A 93 -5.14 22.72 -23.72
N LEU A 94 -3.80 22.62 -23.78
CA LEU A 94 -3.06 21.77 -22.85
C LEU A 94 -3.16 22.31 -21.43
N SER A 95 -3.43 21.43 -20.47
CA SER A 95 -3.35 21.78 -19.04
C SER A 95 -1.91 22.17 -18.67
N PRO A 96 -1.67 22.91 -17.57
CA PRO A 96 -0.32 23.25 -17.11
C PRO A 96 0.60 22.04 -16.94
N VAL A 97 0.04 20.89 -16.52
CA VAL A 97 0.77 19.62 -16.40
C VAL A 97 1.16 19.07 -17.77
N GLN A 98 0.22 19.02 -18.72
CA GLN A 98 0.47 18.53 -20.08
C GLN A 98 1.48 19.44 -20.81
N ALA A 99 1.32 20.76 -20.68
CA ALA A 99 2.22 21.75 -21.26
C ALA A 99 3.65 21.59 -20.71
N ALA A 100 3.82 21.44 -19.39
CA ALA A 100 5.14 21.24 -18.79
C ALA A 100 5.84 19.97 -19.30
N MET A 101 5.08 18.88 -19.47
CA MET A 101 5.61 17.64 -20.05
C MET A 101 6.11 17.82 -21.50
N VAL A 102 5.49 18.71 -22.27
CA VAL A 102 5.93 19.06 -23.63
C VAL A 102 7.14 19.99 -23.58
N ASP A 103 7.03 21.10 -22.86
CA ASP A 103 8.03 22.18 -22.78
C ASP A 103 9.39 21.66 -22.30
N CYS A 104 9.40 20.79 -21.29
CA CYS A 104 10.63 20.25 -20.72
C CYS A 104 11.16 18.99 -21.43
N GLY A 105 10.50 18.52 -22.51
CA GLY A 105 10.87 17.23 -23.13
C GLY A 105 10.66 16.04 -22.19
N GLY A 106 9.61 16.10 -21.35
CA GLY A 106 9.18 15.03 -20.45
C GLY A 106 8.65 13.79 -21.17
N THR A 107 8.58 13.82 -22.51
CA THR A 107 8.09 12.74 -23.36
C THR A 107 9.09 12.37 -24.45
N GLN A 108 9.33 11.07 -24.63
CA GLN A 108 10.05 10.50 -25.79
C GLN A 108 9.16 9.51 -26.54
N CYS A 109 9.10 8.24 -26.12
CA CYS A 109 8.24 7.23 -26.75
C CYS A 109 6.73 7.48 -26.52
N GLY A 110 6.38 8.28 -25.50
CA GLY A 110 4.99 8.62 -25.17
C GLY A 110 4.20 7.57 -24.40
N TYR A 111 4.72 6.34 -24.24
CA TYR A 111 3.94 5.24 -23.66
C TYR A 111 3.57 5.47 -22.19
N CYS A 112 4.52 5.94 -21.38
CA CYS A 112 4.29 6.22 -19.95
C CYS A 112 3.66 7.58 -19.68
N THR A 113 3.70 8.51 -20.65
CA THR A 113 3.29 9.91 -20.47
C THR A 113 1.86 10.05 -19.90
N PRO A 114 0.84 9.31 -20.37
CA PRO A 114 -0.50 9.37 -19.78
C PRO A 114 -0.51 9.12 -18.27
N GLY A 115 0.21 8.09 -17.80
CA GLY A 115 0.28 7.74 -16.39
C GLY A 115 0.92 8.82 -15.53
N PHE A 116 1.98 9.48 -16.05
CA PHE A 116 2.62 10.61 -15.37
C PHE A 116 1.69 11.82 -15.27
N VAL A 117 1.02 12.19 -16.37
CA VAL A 117 0.10 13.33 -16.39
C VAL A 117 -1.03 13.11 -15.37
N VAL A 118 -1.66 11.93 -15.39
CA VAL A 118 -2.74 11.60 -14.46
C VAL A 118 -2.26 11.61 -13.00
N ALA A 119 -1.07 11.04 -12.71
CA ALA A 119 -0.50 11.05 -11.36
C ALA A 119 -0.23 12.47 -10.85
N MET A 120 0.39 13.33 -11.68
CA MET A 120 0.65 14.73 -11.35
C MET A 120 -0.66 15.50 -11.12
N THR A 121 -1.67 15.30 -11.96
CA THR A 121 -2.99 15.92 -11.76
C THR A 121 -3.64 15.47 -10.45
N GLY A 122 -3.58 14.17 -10.12
CA GLY A 122 -4.10 13.65 -8.84
C GLY A 122 -3.40 14.27 -7.63
N TRP A 123 -2.09 14.51 -7.72
CA TRP A 123 -1.35 15.22 -6.68
C TRP A 123 -1.81 16.66 -6.48
N LEU A 124 -2.06 17.40 -7.56
CA LEU A 124 -2.58 18.77 -7.47
C LEU A 124 -3.95 18.83 -6.78
N MET A 125 -4.75 17.77 -6.92
CA MET A 125 -6.10 17.66 -6.35
C MET A 125 -6.12 17.29 -4.87
N ASP A 126 -5.02 16.79 -4.31
CA ASP A 126 -4.96 16.31 -2.92
C ASP A 126 -4.49 17.45 -1.98
N PRO A 127 -5.37 18.05 -1.16
CA PRO A 127 -4.99 19.15 -0.28
C PRO A 127 -4.02 18.72 0.83
N LYS A 128 -3.91 17.42 1.12
CA LYS A 128 -2.97 16.90 2.12
C LYS A 128 -1.55 16.83 1.60
N ARG A 129 -1.34 16.92 0.28
CA ARG A 129 -0.02 16.86 -0.32
C ARG A 129 0.48 18.27 -0.65
N PRO A 130 1.68 18.65 -0.19
CA PRO A 130 2.22 19.96 -0.50
C PRO A 130 2.53 20.11 -1.99
N ILE A 131 2.29 21.30 -2.55
CA ILE A 131 2.69 21.64 -3.91
C ILE A 131 4.17 22.05 -3.89
N SER A 132 5.04 21.04 -3.84
CA SER A 132 6.50 21.18 -3.79
C SER A 132 7.17 20.13 -4.66
N SER A 133 8.47 20.30 -4.94
CA SER A 133 9.27 19.30 -5.66
C SER A 133 9.28 17.94 -4.95
N VAL A 134 9.13 17.91 -3.62
CA VAL A 134 9.04 16.67 -2.84
C VAL A 134 7.69 15.99 -3.08
N GLY A 135 6.58 16.72 -2.91
CA GLY A 135 5.24 16.18 -3.14
C GLY A 135 5.04 15.70 -4.58
N PHE A 136 5.61 16.43 -5.54
CA PHE A 136 5.67 16.00 -6.93
C PHE A 136 6.38 14.64 -7.09
N ARG A 137 7.60 14.48 -6.54
CA ARG A 137 8.40 13.25 -6.68
C ARG A 137 7.70 12.04 -6.06
N GLU A 138 7.05 12.22 -4.92
CA GLU A 138 6.23 11.18 -4.31
C GLU A 138 5.04 10.80 -5.19
N SER A 139 4.37 11.78 -5.81
CA SER A 139 3.20 11.52 -6.65
C SER A 139 3.51 10.63 -7.85
N ILE A 140 4.70 10.78 -8.43
CA ILE A 140 5.15 9.99 -9.58
C ILE A 140 5.99 8.77 -9.20
N SER A 141 6.11 8.46 -7.90
CA SER A 141 6.89 7.31 -7.42
C SER A 141 6.41 6.01 -8.05
N GLY A 142 5.11 5.86 -8.33
CA GLY A 142 4.55 4.69 -9.00
C GLY A 142 4.69 4.65 -10.52
N ASN A 143 5.42 5.58 -11.15
CA ASN A 143 5.49 5.69 -12.60
C ASN A 143 6.90 5.39 -13.13
N LEU A 144 7.00 4.39 -14.01
CA LEU A 144 8.25 3.99 -14.62
C LEU A 144 8.42 4.58 -16.03
N CYS A 145 9.60 5.14 -16.29
CA CYS A 145 9.99 5.61 -17.62
C CYS A 145 11.34 5.00 -18.02
N ARG A 146 11.38 4.37 -19.19
CA ARG A 146 12.61 3.76 -19.72
C ARG A 146 13.42 4.70 -20.62
N CYS A 147 12.83 5.79 -21.10
CA CYS A 147 13.41 6.62 -22.16
C CYS A 147 14.03 7.93 -21.65
N THR A 148 13.35 8.65 -20.75
CA THR A 148 13.73 10.03 -20.39
C THR A 148 14.86 10.14 -19.36
N GLY A 149 15.15 9.06 -18.63
CA GLY A 149 16.05 9.11 -17.48
C GLY A 149 15.54 10.00 -16.34
N TYR A 150 14.24 10.32 -16.33
CA TYR A 150 13.52 11.13 -15.33
C TYR A 150 13.92 12.60 -15.19
N ARG A 151 15.07 13.04 -15.70
CA ARG A 151 15.50 14.43 -15.56
C ARG A 151 14.49 15.42 -16.13
N SER A 152 14.07 15.23 -17.38
CA SER A 152 13.09 16.13 -18.01
C SER A 152 11.70 16.08 -17.38
N ILE A 153 11.32 14.92 -16.83
CA ILE A 153 10.06 14.77 -16.08
C ILE A 153 10.14 15.53 -14.75
N LYS A 154 11.30 15.54 -14.08
CA LYS A 154 11.52 16.34 -12.87
C LYS A 154 11.47 17.83 -13.17
N GLU A 155 12.10 18.27 -14.25
CA GLU A 155 12.04 19.65 -14.72
C GLU A 155 10.59 20.08 -15.03
N ALA A 156 9.78 19.20 -15.63
CA ALA A 156 8.34 19.45 -15.83
C ALA A 156 7.60 19.61 -14.50
N GLY A 157 7.87 18.74 -13.51
CA GLY A 157 7.28 18.85 -12.17
C GLY A 157 7.64 20.16 -11.46
N ASP A 158 8.91 20.56 -11.52
CA ASP A 158 9.39 21.82 -10.95
C ASP A 158 8.72 23.03 -11.65
N GLN A 159 8.53 22.98 -12.97
CA GLN A 159 7.80 24.01 -13.71
C GLN A 159 6.31 24.08 -13.29
N VAL A 160 5.67 22.95 -12.99
CA VAL A 160 4.29 22.92 -12.46
C VAL A 160 4.22 23.55 -11.07
N VAL A 161 5.18 23.23 -10.20
CA VAL A 161 5.29 23.83 -8.85
C VAL A 161 5.42 25.35 -8.98
N GLU A 162 6.36 25.84 -9.81
CA GLU A 162 6.57 27.28 -10.02
C GLU A 162 5.31 28.00 -10.48
N LYS A 163 4.56 27.40 -11.41
CA LYS A 163 3.33 28.00 -11.96
C LYS A 163 2.16 28.02 -10.98
N LEU A 164 1.98 26.94 -10.19
CA LEU A 164 0.73 26.70 -9.48
C LEU A 164 0.82 26.83 -7.95
N ALA A 165 2.00 26.69 -7.33
CA ALA A 165 2.12 26.62 -5.87
C ALA A 165 1.56 27.85 -5.15
N ALA A 166 1.79 29.05 -5.69
CA ALA A 166 1.30 30.29 -5.09
C ALA A 166 -0.23 30.46 -5.18
N GLN A 167 -0.88 29.76 -6.12
CA GLN A 167 -2.30 29.93 -6.44
C GLN A 167 -3.16 28.85 -5.76
N LEU A 168 -2.58 27.68 -5.49
CA LEU A 168 -3.27 26.57 -4.84
C LEU A 168 -3.00 26.55 -3.33
N ASN A 169 -3.48 27.59 -2.63
CA ASN A 169 -3.44 27.69 -1.17
C ASN A 169 -4.85 27.50 -0.62
N GLY A 170 -5.17 26.30 -0.13
CA GLY A 170 -6.47 25.99 0.47
C GLY A 170 -6.93 24.56 0.23
N ASP A 171 -8.08 24.22 0.83
CA ASP A 171 -8.67 22.88 0.77
C ASP A 171 -9.54 22.67 -0.48
N ASP A 172 -10.08 23.74 -1.08
CA ASP A 172 -10.88 23.68 -2.31
C ASP A 172 -10.00 23.65 -3.57
N ARG A 173 -9.25 22.55 -3.72
CA ARG A 173 -8.33 22.35 -4.84
C ARG A 173 -9.05 22.24 -6.16
N ILE A 174 -10.21 21.60 -6.20
CA ILE A 174 -10.89 21.27 -7.46
C ILE A 174 -11.34 22.53 -8.19
N GLN A 175 -12.06 23.43 -7.50
CA GLN A 175 -12.55 24.66 -8.12
C GLN A 175 -11.39 25.53 -8.62
N LEU A 176 -10.34 25.69 -7.80
CA LEU A 176 -9.16 26.46 -8.19
C LEU A 176 -8.46 25.85 -9.42
N LEU A 177 -8.35 24.52 -9.49
CA LEU A 177 -7.74 23.85 -10.64
C LEU A 177 -8.57 24.02 -11.93
N CYS A 178 -9.90 24.07 -11.85
CA CYS A 178 -10.75 24.41 -13.00
C CYS A 178 -10.47 25.83 -13.49
N VAL A 179 -10.49 26.81 -12.58
CA VAL A 179 -10.21 28.23 -12.89
C VAL A 179 -8.82 28.42 -13.53
N LEU A 180 -7.83 27.65 -13.10
CA LEU A 180 -6.46 27.68 -13.62
C LEU A 180 -6.27 26.87 -14.93
N GLY A 181 -7.33 26.24 -15.45
CA GLY A 181 -7.27 25.37 -16.63
C GLY A 181 -6.47 24.09 -16.40
N ALA A 182 -6.22 23.71 -15.15
CA ALA A 182 -5.54 22.46 -14.79
C ALA A 182 -6.48 21.26 -14.73
N LEU A 183 -7.77 21.51 -14.52
CA LEU A 183 -8.86 20.55 -14.68
C LEU A 183 -9.94 21.12 -15.63
N PRO A 184 -10.68 20.26 -16.34
CA PRO A 184 -11.90 20.68 -17.02
C PRO A 184 -13.02 21.10 -16.05
N ASP A 185 -13.82 22.11 -16.42
CA ASP A 185 -14.91 22.66 -15.59
C ASP A 185 -15.94 21.63 -15.12
N TYR A 186 -16.12 20.52 -15.86
CA TYR A 186 -17.13 19.52 -15.51
C TYR A 186 -16.88 18.87 -14.14
N PHE A 187 -15.63 18.92 -13.63
CA PHE A 187 -15.28 18.40 -12.30
C PHE A 187 -16.10 19.04 -11.18
N GLU A 188 -16.50 20.31 -11.31
CA GLU A 188 -17.34 21.01 -10.33
C GLU A 188 -18.75 20.41 -10.21
N THR A 189 -19.25 19.77 -11.27
CA THR A 189 -20.59 19.17 -11.31
C THR A 189 -20.62 17.72 -10.82
N ILE A 190 -19.46 17.08 -10.65
CA ILE A 190 -19.36 15.66 -10.30
C ILE A 190 -20.01 15.34 -8.95
N PRO A 191 -19.84 16.13 -7.86
CA PRO A 191 -20.44 15.80 -6.57
C PRO A 191 -21.97 15.64 -6.66
N GLU A 192 -22.65 16.58 -7.32
CA GLU A 192 -24.11 16.54 -7.50
C GLU A 192 -24.58 15.37 -8.37
N ARG A 193 -23.78 14.97 -9.35
CA ARG A 193 -24.09 13.84 -10.23
C ARG A 193 -23.91 12.50 -9.52
N LEU A 194 -22.82 12.34 -8.77
CA LEU A 194 -22.58 11.14 -7.95
C LEU A 194 -23.68 10.96 -6.90
N ALA A 195 -24.15 12.05 -6.27
CA ALA A 195 -25.25 12.00 -5.30
C ALA A 195 -26.58 11.46 -5.89
N LYS A 196 -26.74 11.49 -7.22
CA LYS A 196 -27.93 10.96 -7.93
C LYS A 196 -27.76 9.52 -8.37
N ILE A 197 -26.55 8.96 -8.33
CA ILE A 197 -26.32 7.55 -8.64
C ILE A 197 -26.74 6.75 -7.41
N GLU A 198 -27.90 6.11 -7.49
CA GLU A 198 -28.34 5.15 -6.48
C GLU A 198 -27.26 4.07 -6.27
N SER A 199 -26.92 3.82 -5.00
CA SER A 199 -26.14 2.63 -4.64
C SER A 199 -26.95 1.41 -5.06
N ILE A 200 -26.48 0.67 -6.06
CA ILE A 200 -27.15 -0.57 -6.45
C ILE A 200 -26.95 -1.57 -5.29
N ALA A 201 -28.06 -2.15 -4.82
CA ALA A 201 -28.04 -3.29 -3.93
C ALA A 201 -27.16 -4.40 -4.53
N GLU A 202 -26.46 -5.15 -3.67
CA GLU A 202 -25.59 -6.25 -4.10
C GLU A 202 -26.30 -7.13 -5.14
N PRO A 203 -25.58 -7.60 -6.17
CA PRO A 203 -26.16 -8.58 -7.09
C PRO A 203 -26.75 -9.72 -6.27
N ASP A 204 -28.01 -10.04 -6.52
CA ASP A 204 -28.76 -11.08 -5.79
C ASP A 204 -27.93 -12.37 -5.70
N SER A 205 -27.40 -12.63 -4.50
CA SER A 205 -26.49 -13.74 -4.21
C SER A 205 -27.15 -15.09 -4.48
N SER A 206 -28.48 -15.14 -4.57
CA SER A 206 -29.26 -16.34 -4.91
C SER A 206 -29.10 -16.80 -6.36
N SER A 207 -28.56 -15.97 -7.25
CA SER A 207 -28.44 -16.29 -8.69
C SER A 207 -27.15 -17.01 -9.09
N PHE A 208 -26.28 -17.34 -8.12
CA PHE A 208 -24.94 -17.88 -8.40
C PHE A 208 -24.63 -19.15 -7.63
N LYS A 209 -23.84 -20.05 -8.25
CA LYS A 209 -23.64 -21.44 -7.80
C LYS A 209 -22.37 -21.67 -6.95
N GLU A 210 -21.46 -20.70 -6.87
CA GLU A 210 -20.15 -20.81 -6.20
C GLU A 210 -19.91 -19.63 -5.26
N SER A 211 -19.14 -19.82 -4.18
CA SER A 211 -18.81 -18.76 -3.23
C SER A 211 -17.97 -17.65 -3.89
N PRO A 212 -18.22 -16.36 -3.59
CA PRO A 212 -17.51 -15.25 -4.20
C PRO A 212 -16.05 -15.17 -3.74
N VAL A 213 -15.16 -14.72 -4.62
CA VAL A 213 -13.78 -14.38 -4.24
C VAL A 213 -13.80 -13.11 -3.39
N VAL A 214 -13.34 -13.19 -2.14
CA VAL A 214 -13.25 -12.04 -1.24
C VAL A 214 -12.03 -11.19 -1.60
N ILE A 215 -12.25 -9.89 -1.81
CA ILE A 215 -11.22 -8.95 -2.23
C ILE A 215 -11.24 -7.74 -1.30
N GLY A 216 -10.15 -7.53 -0.56
CA GLY A 216 -9.81 -6.24 0.04
C GLY A 216 -9.21 -5.33 -1.03
N GLY A 217 -7.89 -5.14 -1.01
CA GLY A 217 -7.19 -4.36 -2.03
C GLY A 217 -6.97 -5.06 -3.37
N GLY A 218 -6.94 -6.40 -3.42
CA GLY A 218 -6.69 -7.16 -4.65
C GLY A 218 -5.30 -7.00 -5.28
N THR A 219 -4.38 -6.25 -4.66
CA THR A 219 -3.07 -5.88 -5.25
C THR A 219 -2.15 -7.07 -5.49
N ASP A 220 -2.16 -8.07 -4.61
CA ASP A 220 -1.47 -9.35 -4.82
C ASP A 220 -2.36 -10.35 -5.59
N LEU A 221 -3.65 -10.35 -5.27
CA LEU A 221 -4.59 -11.36 -5.72
C LEU A 221 -4.78 -11.31 -7.24
N TYR A 222 -4.90 -10.11 -7.83
CA TYR A 222 -5.00 -9.95 -9.28
C TYR A 222 -3.68 -10.20 -10.02
N VAL A 223 -2.53 -10.10 -9.35
CA VAL A 223 -1.24 -10.50 -9.93
C VAL A 223 -1.16 -12.03 -10.00
N GLN A 224 -1.62 -12.72 -8.95
CA GLN A 224 -1.56 -14.17 -8.86
C GLN A 224 -2.66 -14.87 -9.69
N ARG A 225 -3.84 -14.25 -9.78
CA ARG A 225 -5.06 -14.86 -10.36
C ARG A 225 -5.75 -13.95 -11.38
N GLY A 226 -4.97 -13.11 -12.07
CA GLY A 226 -5.46 -12.09 -13.01
C GLY A 226 -6.17 -12.61 -14.25
N GLU A 227 -6.05 -13.90 -14.57
CA GLU A 227 -6.78 -14.54 -15.68
C GLU A 227 -8.09 -15.19 -15.21
N GLU A 228 -8.22 -15.50 -13.92
CA GLU A 228 -9.37 -16.22 -13.35
C GLU A 228 -10.44 -15.28 -12.81
N ILE A 229 -10.04 -14.36 -11.93
CA ILE A 229 -10.95 -13.49 -11.17
C ILE A 229 -11.81 -12.58 -12.08
N PRO A 230 -11.30 -12.04 -13.21
CA PRO A 230 -12.11 -11.25 -14.14
C PRO A 230 -13.40 -11.91 -14.65
N TYR A 231 -13.56 -13.21 -14.44
CA TYR A 231 -14.72 -13.98 -14.89
C TYR A 231 -15.51 -14.62 -13.74
N GLN A 232 -15.13 -14.35 -12.49
CA GLN A 232 -15.74 -14.90 -11.28
C GLN A 232 -16.64 -13.86 -10.58
N GLN A 233 -17.36 -14.33 -9.56
CA GLN A 233 -17.98 -13.45 -8.59
C GLN A 233 -16.95 -12.93 -7.60
N VAL A 234 -17.16 -11.70 -7.14
CA VAL A 234 -16.29 -11.05 -6.18
C VAL A 234 -17.12 -10.42 -5.07
N HIS A 235 -16.63 -10.51 -3.85
CA HIS A 235 -17.14 -9.77 -2.69
C HIS A 235 -16.09 -8.72 -2.31
N LEU A 236 -16.43 -7.45 -2.45
CA LEU A 236 -15.48 -6.32 -2.44
C LEU A 236 -15.52 -5.60 -1.09
N LEU A 237 -14.65 -6.00 -0.16
CA LEU A 237 -14.61 -5.45 1.21
C LEU A 237 -14.33 -3.94 1.23
N ASN A 238 -13.58 -3.42 0.25
CA ASN A 238 -13.20 -2.01 0.19
C ASN A 238 -14.31 -1.07 -0.30
N ASN A 239 -15.45 -1.58 -0.79
CA ASN A 239 -16.51 -0.77 -1.40
C ASN A 239 -17.85 -0.81 -0.65
N ILE A 240 -18.04 -1.76 0.26
CA ILE A 240 -19.35 -2.10 0.83
C ILE A 240 -19.53 -1.51 2.23
N GLU A 241 -18.45 -1.42 3.02
CA GLU A 241 -18.52 -1.08 4.43
C GLU A 241 -17.52 0.02 4.80
N THR A 242 -17.91 0.86 5.75
CA THR A 242 -17.04 1.91 6.27
C THR A 242 -15.91 1.30 7.09
N VAL A 243 -14.67 1.56 6.69
CA VAL A 243 -13.48 1.24 7.50
C VAL A 243 -13.60 1.95 8.84
N ALA A 244 -13.57 1.19 9.94
CA ALA A 244 -13.64 1.76 11.28
C ALA A 244 -12.38 2.59 11.58
N PRO A 245 -12.49 3.69 12.35
CA PRO A 245 -11.32 4.45 12.78
C PRO A 245 -10.42 3.60 13.67
N VAL A 246 -9.12 3.93 13.72
CA VAL A 246 -8.23 3.35 14.72
C VAL A 246 -8.68 3.81 16.11
N VAL A 247 -8.69 2.88 17.08
CA VAL A 247 -9.04 3.19 18.46
C VAL A 247 -8.01 2.59 19.43
N GLU A 248 -7.91 3.20 20.61
CA GLU A 248 -7.11 2.69 21.72
C GLU A 248 -8.08 2.21 22.82
N GLU A 249 -8.05 0.91 23.13
CA GLU A 249 -8.92 0.29 24.14
C GLU A 249 -8.11 -0.65 25.03
N ASN A 250 -8.24 -0.51 26.36
CA ASN A 250 -7.58 -1.38 27.34
C ASN A 250 -6.06 -1.56 27.08
N GLY A 251 -5.37 -0.47 26.71
CA GLY A 251 -3.95 -0.49 26.41
C GLY A 251 -3.58 -1.19 25.09
N HIS A 252 -4.55 -1.40 24.19
CA HIS A 252 -4.32 -1.96 22.86
C HIS A 252 -4.77 -0.99 21.78
N THR A 253 -4.00 -0.92 20.70
CA THR A 253 -4.36 -0.23 19.48
C THR A 253 -5.11 -1.22 18.59
N ILE A 254 -6.32 -0.86 18.16
CA ILE A 254 -7.20 -1.71 17.34
C ILE A 254 -7.35 -1.08 15.96
N VAL A 255 -7.12 -1.90 14.93
CA VAL A 255 -7.10 -1.46 13.52
C VAL A 255 -7.99 -2.37 12.68
N ASP A 256 -8.94 -1.77 11.98
CA ASP A 256 -9.74 -2.45 10.96
C ASP A 256 -8.83 -3.04 9.87
N SER A 257 -9.00 -4.34 9.56
CA SER A 257 -8.09 -5.02 8.64
C SER A 257 -8.16 -4.48 7.20
N ARG A 258 -9.26 -3.79 6.84
CA ARG A 258 -9.48 -3.19 5.53
C ARG A 258 -8.76 -1.86 5.38
N MET A 259 -8.20 -1.32 6.47
CA MET A 259 -7.39 -0.12 6.40
C MET A 259 -6.25 -0.31 5.39
N SER A 260 -6.09 0.66 4.49
CA SER A 260 -5.02 0.64 3.51
C SER A 260 -3.68 0.97 4.19
N PHE A 261 -2.56 0.58 3.59
CA PHE A 261 -1.24 0.89 4.12
C PHE A 261 -1.05 2.40 4.26
N GLN A 262 -1.50 3.18 3.27
CA GLN A 262 -1.41 4.64 3.34
C GLN A 262 -2.22 5.19 4.52
N ALA A 263 -3.47 4.73 4.69
CA ALA A 263 -4.30 5.16 5.82
C ALA A 263 -3.71 4.75 7.17
N PHE A 264 -3.13 3.56 7.26
CA PHE A 264 -2.44 3.07 8.46
C PHE A 264 -1.27 3.99 8.85
N GLY A 265 -0.41 4.36 7.91
CA GLY A 265 0.73 5.24 8.22
C GLY A 265 0.37 6.70 8.43
N ASP A 266 -0.79 7.14 7.94
CA ASP A 266 -1.28 8.52 8.13
C ASP A 266 -2.14 8.67 9.39
N ASP A 267 -2.50 7.57 10.06
CA ASP A 267 -3.36 7.62 11.23
C ASP A 267 -2.60 8.14 12.48
N PRO A 268 -3.13 9.16 13.19
CA PRO A 268 -2.46 9.75 14.35
C PRO A 268 -2.13 8.78 15.48
N LEU A 269 -2.98 7.78 15.75
CA LEU A 269 -2.72 6.79 16.80
C LEU A 269 -1.64 5.81 16.38
N ILE A 270 -1.58 5.46 15.09
CA ILE A 270 -0.49 4.63 14.55
C ILE A 270 0.83 5.40 14.54
N ILE A 271 0.85 6.67 14.15
CA ILE A 271 2.05 7.51 14.22
C ILE A 271 2.54 7.63 15.68
N LYS A 272 1.63 7.79 16.63
CA LYS A 272 1.98 7.80 18.06
C LYS A 272 2.58 6.46 18.51
N ALA A 273 2.00 5.35 18.07
CA ALA A 273 2.47 4.00 18.43
C ALA A 273 3.79 3.63 17.73
N ILE A 274 3.97 4.05 16.48
CA ILE A 274 5.11 3.70 15.62
C ILE A 274 5.59 5.00 14.96
N PRO A 275 6.44 5.80 15.62
CA PRO A 275 6.82 7.14 15.15
C PRO A 275 7.38 7.19 13.73
N ASP A 276 8.11 6.16 13.32
CA ASP A 276 8.75 6.08 11.99
C ASP A 276 7.85 5.45 10.90
N ILE A 277 6.57 5.16 11.19
CA ILE A 277 5.69 4.42 10.26
C ILE A 277 5.56 5.07 8.89
N GLN A 278 5.56 6.40 8.82
CA GLN A 278 5.46 7.13 7.56
C GLN A 278 6.68 6.87 6.68
N VAL A 279 7.88 6.89 7.27
CA VAL A 279 9.14 6.57 6.60
C VAL A 279 9.14 5.11 6.14
N TYR A 280 8.71 4.18 7.00
CA TYR A 280 8.62 2.77 6.64
C TYR A 280 7.67 2.54 5.46
N ASN A 281 6.51 3.19 5.46
CA ASN A 281 5.55 3.11 4.38
C ASN A 281 6.10 3.62 3.04
N GLU A 282 6.92 4.67 3.03
CA GLU A 282 7.54 5.16 1.79
C GLU A 282 8.43 4.11 1.11
N LEU A 283 8.99 3.17 1.88
CA LEU A 283 9.81 2.06 1.41
C LEU A 283 8.98 0.85 0.94
N ILE A 284 7.66 0.88 1.16
CA ILE A 284 6.71 -0.19 0.83
C ILE A 284 5.85 0.22 -0.37
N ALA A 285 6.09 -0.42 -1.52
CA ALA A 285 5.36 -0.21 -2.76
C ALA A 285 5.28 1.26 -3.22
N SER A 286 4.48 1.53 -4.25
CA SER A 286 4.19 2.90 -4.70
C SER A 286 2.97 3.47 -3.97
N TRP A 287 2.79 4.79 -4.00
CA TRP A 287 1.61 5.42 -3.41
C TRP A 287 0.27 4.86 -3.95
N PRO A 288 0.06 4.67 -5.28
CA PRO A 288 -1.17 4.04 -5.80
C PRO A 288 -1.43 2.62 -5.30
N ILE A 289 -0.38 1.88 -4.92
CA ILE A 289 -0.54 0.55 -4.33
C ILE A 289 -0.88 0.68 -2.85
N ARG A 290 -0.21 1.56 -2.10
CA ARG A 290 -0.44 1.75 -0.66
C ARG A 290 -1.84 2.27 -0.33
N THR A 291 -2.47 3.04 -1.21
CA THR A 291 -3.84 3.53 -1.00
C THR A 291 -4.88 2.42 -1.12
N ARG A 292 -4.50 1.25 -1.61
CA ARG A 292 -5.38 0.12 -1.89
C ARG A 292 -5.02 -1.16 -1.14
N ALA A 293 -3.73 -1.44 -0.98
CA ALA A 293 -3.23 -2.60 -0.26
C ALA A 293 -3.69 -2.52 1.20
N THR A 294 -4.49 -3.50 1.62
CA THR A 294 -5.11 -3.57 2.95
C THR A 294 -4.25 -4.38 3.91
N ILE A 295 -4.28 -4.07 5.21
CA ILE A 295 -3.59 -4.85 6.26
C ILE A 295 -4.00 -6.34 6.22
N GLY A 296 -5.30 -6.64 6.25
CA GLY A 296 -5.82 -8.01 6.22
C GLY A 296 -5.44 -8.75 4.93
N GLY A 297 -5.55 -8.08 3.78
CA GLY A 297 -5.10 -8.64 2.51
C GLY A 297 -3.60 -8.98 2.47
N ASN A 298 -2.75 -8.15 3.08
CA ASN A 298 -1.32 -8.43 3.17
C ASN A 298 -1.01 -9.65 4.05
N ILE A 299 -1.68 -9.76 5.20
CA ILE A 299 -1.55 -10.90 6.11
C ILE A 299 -2.06 -12.17 5.41
N CYS A 300 -3.25 -12.16 4.82
CA CYS A 300 -3.82 -13.30 4.10
C CYS A 300 -3.02 -13.71 2.86
N ASN A 301 -2.26 -12.80 2.25
CA ASN A 301 -1.35 -13.16 1.16
C ASN A 301 -0.22 -14.09 1.64
N ALA A 302 0.11 -14.12 2.93
CA ALA A 302 1.13 -15.02 3.52
C ALA A 302 2.45 -15.02 2.73
N SER A 303 2.91 -13.84 2.33
CA SER A 303 4.18 -13.71 1.64
C SER A 303 5.33 -13.83 2.66
N PRO A 304 6.37 -14.64 2.40
CA PRO A 304 7.50 -14.80 3.32
C PRO A 304 8.31 -13.52 3.58
N ILE A 305 8.07 -12.49 2.77
CA ILE A 305 8.79 -11.21 2.71
C ILE A 305 7.81 -10.03 2.77
N ALA A 306 6.64 -10.23 3.39
CA ALA A 306 5.67 -9.15 3.54
C ALA A 306 6.21 -8.11 4.55
N ASP A 307 6.52 -6.92 4.06
CA ASP A 307 7.07 -5.81 4.84
C ASP A 307 6.19 -5.43 6.04
N MET A 308 4.89 -5.19 5.80
CA MET A 308 3.93 -4.82 6.85
C MET A 308 3.67 -5.97 7.83
N THR A 309 3.55 -7.21 7.34
CA THR A 309 3.40 -8.38 8.22
C THR A 309 4.62 -8.57 9.13
N CYS A 310 5.84 -8.32 8.63
CA CYS A 310 7.06 -8.37 9.42
C CYS A 310 7.01 -7.37 10.60
N LEU A 311 6.59 -6.13 10.33
CA LEU A 311 6.39 -5.12 11.37
C LEU A 311 5.35 -5.58 12.40
N LEU A 312 4.16 -6.02 11.96
CA LEU A 312 3.08 -6.45 12.84
C LEU A 312 3.44 -7.68 13.69
N LEU A 313 4.28 -8.58 13.19
CA LEU A 313 4.81 -9.68 14.00
C LEU A 313 5.66 -9.18 15.18
N ALA A 314 6.50 -8.15 14.98
CA ALA A 314 7.30 -7.56 16.06
C ALA A 314 6.42 -6.79 17.06
N MET A 315 5.27 -6.28 16.60
CA MET A 315 4.25 -5.71 17.48
C MET A 315 3.52 -6.76 18.34
N ASN A 316 3.79 -8.05 18.13
CA ASN A 316 3.08 -9.16 18.78
C ASN A 316 1.56 -9.06 18.57
N THR A 317 1.17 -8.76 17.33
CA THR A 317 -0.23 -8.54 16.95
C THR A 317 -1.11 -9.78 17.13
N GLU A 318 -2.33 -9.55 17.60
CA GLU A 318 -3.44 -10.51 17.58
C GLU A 318 -4.38 -10.23 16.41
N LEU A 319 -4.85 -11.28 15.76
CA LEU A 319 -5.83 -11.22 14.68
C LEU A 319 -7.19 -11.61 15.23
N HIS A 320 -8.22 -10.83 14.88
CA HIS A 320 -9.61 -11.14 15.21
C HIS A 320 -10.32 -11.56 13.93
N LEU A 321 -10.78 -12.81 13.89
CA LEU A 321 -11.44 -13.42 12.75
C LEU A 321 -12.93 -13.55 12.98
N GLU A 322 -13.69 -13.39 11.90
CA GLU A 322 -15.12 -13.58 11.82
C GLU A 322 -15.45 -14.59 10.72
N GLY A 323 -16.32 -15.55 11.02
CA GLY A 323 -16.86 -16.50 10.05
C GLY A 323 -18.22 -17.03 10.51
N GLY A 324 -19.28 -16.71 9.76
CA GLY A 324 -20.66 -17.03 10.19
C GLY A 324 -21.04 -16.27 11.46
N ASP A 325 -21.50 -16.98 12.50
CA ASP A 325 -21.84 -16.38 13.81
C ASP A 325 -20.69 -16.48 14.84
N GLU A 326 -19.50 -16.94 14.43
CA GLU A 326 -18.37 -17.19 15.32
C GLU A 326 -17.28 -16.12 15.19
N LEU A 327 -16.85 -15.59 16.33
CA LEU A 327 -15.70 -14.70 16.48
C LEU A 327 -14.59 -15.43 17.23
N ARG A 328 -13.35 -15.36 16.73
CA ARG A 328 -12.18 -15.87 17.44
C ARG A 328 -10.93 -15.03 17.24
N SER A 329 -10.02 -15.12 18.22
CA SER A 329 -8.71 -14.49 18.14
C SER A 329 -7.59 -15.51 17.94
N ILE A 330 -6.53 -15.12 17.24
CA ILE A 330 -5.28 -15.89 17.11
C ILE A 330 -4.07 -14.94 17.06
N PRO A 331 -2.97 -15.22 17.77
CA PRO A 331 -1.73 -14.47 17.59
C PRO A 331 -1.22 -14.58 16.15
N LEU A 332 -0.77 -13.46 15.56
CA LEU A 332 -0.29 -13.43 14.17
C LEU A 332 0.87 -14.42 13.92
N LYS A 333 1.73 -14.63 14.93
CA LYS A 333 2.82 -15.62 14.85
C LYS A 333 2.35 -17.07 14.68
N ASP A 334 1.13 -17.37 15.11
CA ASP A 334 0.52 -18.71 15.04
C ASP A 334 -0.41 -18.83 13.82
N PHE A 335 -0.60 -17.74 13.07
CA PHE A 335 -1.49 -17.70 11.91
C PHE A 335 -0.91 -18.37 10.67
N PHE A 336 0.41 -18.34 10.50
CA PHE A 336 1.09 -18.93 9.35
C PHE A 336 1.54 -20.36 9.67
N LEU A 337 0.92 -21.36 9.04
CA LEU A 337 1.24 -22.78 9.23
C LEU A 337 2.37 -23.26 8.31
N GLY A 338 2.68 -22.47 7.28
CA GLY A 338 3.69 -22.77 6.27
C GLY A 338 3.55 -21.86 5.06
N TYR A 339 4.28 -22.16 3.98
CA TYR A 339 4.24 -21.35 2.77
C TYR A 339 2.81 -21.28 2.21
N LYS A 340 2.21 -20.09 2.21
CA LYS A 340 0.83 -19.84 1.74
C LYS A 340 -0.25 -20.68 2.46
N GLN A 341 0.04 -21.16 3.67
CA GLN A 341 -0.89 -21.94 4.49
C GLN A 341 -1.27 -21.14 5.75
N LEU A 342 -2.57 -20.98 5.96
CA LEU A 342 -3.14 -20.13 7.00
C LEU A 342 -3.93 -20.94 8.02
N ALA A 343 -3.91 -20.51 9.28
CA ALA A 343 -4.73 -21.05 10.35
C ALA A 343 -6.15 -20.43 10.34
N LYS A 344 -6.81 -20.45 9.17
CA LYS A 344 -8.22 -20.03 9.00
C LYS A 344 -9.01 -21.00 8.13
N THR A 345 -10.32 -21.02 8.27
CA THR A 345 -11.25 -21.69 7.33
C THR A 345 -11.40 -20.84 6.07
N GLU A 346 -12.06 -21.34 5.02
CA GLU A 346 -12.29 -20.58 3.78
C GLU A 346 -13.16 -19.35 4.03
N ASP A 347 -14.20 -19.47 4.86
CA ASP A 347 -15.20 -18.43 5.13
C ASP A 347 -14.72 -17.36 6.13
N GLU A 348 -13.65 -17.64 6.88
CA GLU A 348 -13.12 -16.69 7.85
C GLU A 348 -12.41 -15.50 7.19
N ILE A 349 -12.76 -14.31 7.65
CA ILE A 349 -12.13 -13.03 7.30
C ILE A 349 -11.47 -12.45 8.55
N ILE A 350 -10.32 -11.79 8.39
CA ILE A 350 -9.74 -11.00 9.46
C ILE A 350 -10.56 -9.71 9.54
N GLU A 351 -11.32 -9.51 10.61
CA GLU A 351 -12.12 -8.29 10.82
C GLU A 351 -11.19 -7.13 11.19
N LYS A 352 -10.33 -7.36 12.17
CA LYS A 352 -9.43 -6.36 12.75
C LYS A 352 -8.19 -7.01 13.33
N ILE A 353 -7.19 -6.19 13.58
CA ILE A 353 -5.98 -6.56 14.31
C ILE A 353 -5.88 -5.74 15.58
N SER A 354 -5.20 -6.26 16.59
CA SER A 354 -4.85 -5.49 17.78
C SER A 354 -3.41 -5.76 18.22
N PHE A 355 -2.78 -4.77 18.83
CA PHE A 355 -1.48 -4.93 19.47
C PHE A 355 -1.38 -4.03 20.68
N PHE A 356 -0.52 -4.39 21.63
CA PHE A 356 -0.25 -3.56 22.81
C PHE A 356 0.20 -2.18 22.37
N THR A 357 -0.45 -1.13 22.87
CA THR A 357 -0.13 0.26 22.54
C THR A 357 1.25 0.60 23.08
N PRO A 358 2.25 0.86 22.22
CA PRO A 358 3.60 1.22 22.62
C PRO A 358 3.61 2.48 23.50
N GLY A 359 4.39 2.43 24.58
CA GLY A 359 4.62 3.55 25.48
C GLY A 359 6.00 4.18 25.29
N GLU A 360 6.42 5.04 26.22
CA GLU A 360 7.74 5.71 26.16
C GLU A 360 8.93 4.75 26.26
N LYS A 361 8.72 3.56 26.83
CA LYS A 361 9.73 2.49 26.96
C LYS A 361 9.82 1.60 25.72
N SER A 362 8.89 1.76 24.77
CA SER A 362 8.80 0.91 23.60
C SER A 362 9.70 1.48 22.50
N LEU A 363 10.69 0.70 22.08
CA LEU A 363 11.61 1.04 21.00
C LEU A 363 11.30 0.14 19.80
N ILE A 364 11.00 0.75 18.65
CA ILE A 364 10.57 0.03 17.45
C ILE A 364 11.47 0.40 16.28
N ASN A 365 11.97 -0.60 15.56
CA ASN A 365 12.69 -0.41 14.32
C ASN A 365 12.28 -1.44 13.28
N TRP A 366 12.12 -0.99 12.04
CA TRP A 366 11.92 -1.83 10.87
C TRP A 366 12.99 -1.51 9.83
N GLU A 367 13.52 -2.53 9.20
CA GLU A 367 14.59 -2.41 8.21
C GLU A 367 14.33 -3.31 6.99
N LYS A 368 14.83 -2.90 5.83
CA LYS A 368 14.66 -3.63 4.58
C LYS A 368 15.85 -3.45 3.66
N VAL A 369 16.26 -4.56 3.05
CA VAL A 369 17.21 -4.56 1.93
C VAL A 369 16.54 -5.16 0.70
N SER A 370 16.68 -4.46 -0.42
CA SER A 370 16.21 -4.88 -1.76
C SER A 370 17.15 -4.33 -2.83
N LYS A 371 16.93 -4.65 -4.12
CA LYS A 371 17.83 -4.22 -5.21
C LYS A 371 17.69 -2.73 -5.51
N ARG A 372 16.53 -2.15 -5.22
CA ARG A 372 16.25 -0.71 -5.28
C ARG A 372 15.73 -0.24 -3.92
N SER A 373 16.12 0.96 -3.49
CA SER A 373 15.74 1.49 -2.16
C SER A 373 14.22 1.62 -1.94
N VAL A 374 13.45 1.82 -3.01
CA VAL A 374 11.99 1.95 -2.99
C VAL A 374 11.37 1.11 -4.10
N LEU A 375 10.06 0.85 -4.01
CA LEU A 375 9.29 0.14 -5.05
C LEU A 375 9.85 -1.24 -5.39
N ASP A 376 10.49 -1.92 -4.45
CA ASP A 376 11.07 -3.23 -4.70
C ASP A 376 10.68 -4.20 -3.61
N ILE A 377 10.71 -5.46 -3.99
CA ILE A 377 10.40 -6.58 -3.13
C ILE A 377 11.62 -6.85 -2.25
N ALA A 378 11.41 -6.98 -0.93
CA ALA A 378 12.50 -7.25 0.00
C ALA A 378 13.28 -8.52 -0.38
N THR A 379 14.61 -8.43 -0.30
CA THR A 379 15.48 -9.61 -0.25
C THR A 379 15.45 -10.22 1.14
N VAL A 380 15.67 -9.37 2.15
CA VAL A 380 15.43 -9.62 3.57
C VAL A 380 14.83 -8.34 4.14
N ASN A 381 13.80 -8.48 4.96
CA ASN A 381 13.30 -7.42 5.83
C ASN A 381 13.30 -7.90 7.27
N SER A 382 13.24 -6.97 8.19
CA SER A 382 13.27 -7.27 9.62
C SER A 382 12.53 -6.23 10.42
N ALA A 383 12.08 -6.64 11.59
CA ALA A 383 11.47 -5.75 12.56
C ALA A 383 11.92 -6.14 13.96
N ALA A 384 12.07 -5.14 14.82
CA ALA A 384 12.30 -5.31 16.23
C ALA A 384 11.39 -4.39 17.05
N ARG A 385 10.87 -4.92 18.15
CA ARG A 385 10.30 -4.13 19.24
C ARG A 385 10.94 -4.54 20.55
N PHE A 386 11.35 -3.55 21.33
CA PHE A 386 11.87 -3.74 22.67
C PHE A 386 11.02 -2.94 23.66
N GLU A 387 10.71 -3.54 24.81
CA GLU A 387 10.35 -2.79 26.01
C GLU A 387 11.61 -2.68 26.85
N ALA A 388 12.14 -1.47 27.00
CA ALA A 388 13.44 -1.27 27.65
C ALA A 388 13.50 0.02 28.46
N GLU A 389 14.30 0.00 29.52
CA GLU A 389 14.56 1.16 30.37
C GLU A 389 16.00 1.10 30.88
N ASN A 390 16.75 2.21 30.75
CA ASN A 390 18.13 2.35 31.23
C ASN A 390 19.07 1.22 30.76
N GLY A 391 18.91 0.76 29.51
CA GLY A 391 19.71 -0.33 28.93
C GLY A 391 19.32 -1.74 29.37
N PHE A 392 18.31 -1.89 30.22
CA PHE A 392 17.72 -3.19 30.53
C PHE A 392 16.55 -3.46 29.58
N ILE A 393 16.58 -4.59 28.89
CA ILE A 393 15.51 -5.04 27.99
C ILE A 393 14.58 -5.92 28.82
N GLU A 394 13.36 -5.46 29.09
CA GLU A 394 12.33 -6.25 29.77
C GLU A 394 11.77 -7.33 28.85
N GLN A 395 11.52 -6.96 27.59
CA GLN A 395 10.97 -7.83 26.57
C GLN A 395 11.48 -7.43 25.19
N ALA A 396 11.79 -8.41 24.35
CA ALA A 396 12.16 -8.21 22.95
C ALA A 396 11.28 -9.04 22.02
N TYR A 397 11.09 -8.53 20.81
CA TYR A 397 10.48 -9.23 19.69
C TYR A 397 11.32 -8.99 18.44
N LEU A 398 12.05 -10.00 17.98
CA LEU A 398 12.89 -9.96 16.79
C LEU A 398 12.24 -10.76 15.66
N VAL A 399 12.15 -10.18 14.48
CA VAL A 399 11.48 -10.79 13.32
C VAL A 399 12.32 -10.64 12.07
N LEU A 400 12.35 -11.69 11.24
CA LEU A 400 12.95 -11.67 9.91
C LEU A 400 11.97 -12.16 8.85
N GLY A 401 11.95 -11.53 7.68
CA GLY A 401 11.31 -12.06 6.48
C GLY A 401 12.32 -12.33 5.36
N GLY A 402 11.96 -13.21 4.43
CA GLY A 402 12.81 -13.62 3.29
C GLY A 402 13.86 -14.68 3.59
N VAL A 403 13.90 -15.14 4.83
CA VAL A 403 14.86 -16.14 5.31
C VAL A 403 14.24 -17.52 5.58
N ALA A 404 12.91 -17.61 5.50
CA ALA A 404 12.14 -18.84 5.72
C ALA A 404 10.88 -18.82 4.82
N PRO A 405 10.08 -19.91 4.76
CA PRO A 405 8.84 -19.95 3.97
C PRO A 405 7.69 -19.08 4.52
N ILE A 406 7.85 -18.51 5.72
CA ILE A 406 6.95 -17.55 6.35
C ILE A 406 7.81 -16.46 7.02
N PRO A 407 7.28 -15.25 7.26
CA PRO A 407 7.96 -14.30 8.14
C PRO A 407 8.11 -14.93 9.53
N LEU A 408 9.32 -14.87 10.09
CA LEU A 408 9.73 -15.66 11.24
C LEU A 408 9.93 -14.77 12.47
N TYR A 409 9.16 -15.04 13.52
CA TYR A 409 9.46 -14.58 14.87
C TYR A 409 10.61 -15.43 15.45
N LEU A 410 11.74 -14.79 15.75
CA LEU A 410 12.95 -15.41 16.28
C LEU A 410 12.79 -15.65 17.79
N LYS A 411 12.15 -16.75 18.13
CA LYS A 411 11.70 -17.06 19.48
C LYS A 411 12.87 -17.20 20.45
N GLU A 412 13.91 -17.92 20.06
CA GLU A 412 15.02 -18.24 20.96
C GLU A 412 15.88 -16.98 21.18
N ALA A 413 16.22 -16.24 20.13
CA ALA A 413 16.95 -14.97 20.25
C ALA A 413 16.16 -13.91 21.05
N SER A 414 14.86 -13.77 20.79
CA SER A 414 14.00 -12.83 21.52
C SER A 414 13.89 -13.19 23.01
N SER A 415 13.78 -14.48 23.32
CA SER A 415 13.73 -14.96 24.71
C SER A 415 15.06 -14.77 25.43
N PHE A 416 16.16 -15.02 24.72
CA PHE A 416 17.51 -14.86 25.26
C PHE A 416 17.79 -13.41 25.64
N ILE A 417 17.56 -12.45 24.75
CA ILE A 417 17.89 -11.03 25.00
C ILE A 417 16.91 -10.35 25.98
N SER A 418 15.74 -10.93 26.20
CA SER A 418 14.76 -10.43 27.17
C SER A 418 15.22 -10.64 28.61
N LYS A 419 14.83 -9.72 29.49
CA LYS A 419 15.19 -9.68 30.92
C LYS A 419 16.70 -9.61 31.17
N GLN A 420 17.42 -8.91 30.29
CA GLN A 420 18.87 -8.75 30.39
C GLN A 420 19.28 -7.28 30.29
N ALA A 421 20.44 -6.95 30.89
CA ALA A 421 21.12 -5.68 30.64
C ALA A 421 21.92 -5.78 29.34
N LEU A 422 21.65 -4.89 28.40
CA LEU A 422 22.23 -4.92 27.06
C LEU A 422 23.72 -4.57 27.09
N THR A 423 24.53 -5.34 26.37
CA THR A 423 25.92 -5.03 26.02
C THR A 423 26.17 -5.35 24.54
N ASN A 424 27.32 -4.93 24.00
CA ASN A 424 27.72 -5.28 22.63
C ASN A 424 27.84 -6.81 22.46
N GLU A 425 28.43 -7.49 23.43
CA GLU A 425 28.61 -8.94 23.42
C GLU A 425 27.26 -9.66 23.44
N LEU A 426 26.34 -9.21 24.29
CA LEU A 426 25.03 -9.83 24.42
C LEU A 426 24.17 -9.63 23.16
N ALA A 427 24.25 -8.46 22.53
CA ALA A 427 23.59 -8.22 21.25
C ALA A 427 24.12 -9.16 20.16
N MET A 428 25.44 -9.37 20.11
CA MET A 428 26.06 -10.29 19.16
C MET A 428 25.70 -11.75 19.44
N GLU A 429 25.66 -12.18 20.70
CA GLU A 429 25.24 -13.54 21.09
C GLU A 429 23.76 -13.79 20.71
N ALA A 430 22.88 -12.80 20.90
CA ALA A 430 21.49 -12.89 20.45
C ALA A 430 21.39 -13.04 18.92
N ILE A 431 22.25 -12.35 18.16
CA ILE A 431 22.31 -12.48 16.70
C ILE A 431 22.83 -13.86 16.27
N ASP A 432 23.83 -14.41 16.97
CA ASP A 432 24.34 -15.74 16.71
C ASP A 432 23.27 -16.81 16.99
N ILE A 433 22.50 -16.66 18.08
CA ILE A 433 21.33 -17.51 18.36
C ILE A 433 20.30 -17.39 17.23
N ALA A 434 19.96 -16.17 16.81
CA ALA A 434 19.00 -15.93 15.73
C ALA A 434 19.41 -16.63 14.43
N GLN A 435 20.72 -16.65 14.10
CA GLN A 435 21.24 -17.35 12.91
C GLN A 435 20.98 -18.86 12.95
N THR A 436 20.73 -19.47 14.11
CA THR A 436 20.39 -20.90 14.21
C THR A 436 18.91 -21.19 13.96
N GLU A 437 18.05 -20.18 13.96
CA GLU A 437 16.58 -20.34 13.87
C GLU A 437 16.06 -20.45 12.43
N PHE A 438 16.89 -20.16 11.42
CA PHE A 438 16.46 -20.15 10.02
C PHE A 438 17.50 -20.72 9.04
N GLU A 439 17.01 -21.18 7.89
CA GLU A 439 17.81 -21.74 6.80
C GLU A 439 17.32 -21.16 5.46
N PRO A 440 17.92 -20.06 4.98
CA PRO A 440 17.41 -19.37 3.80
C PRO A 440 17.77 -20.12 2.52
N ILE A 441 16.88 -20.07 1.53
CA ILE A 441 17.14 -20.60 0.19
C ILE A 441 17.73 -19.53 -0.74
N SER A 442 18.52 -19.98 -1.71
CA SER A 442 18.91 -19.13 -2.84
C SER A 442 17.74 -18.97 -3.81
N ASP A 443 17.48 -17.74 -4.26
CA ASP A 443 16.45 -17.42 -5.24
C ASP A 443 16.83 -16.18 -6.08
N VAL A 444 15.88 -15.66 -6.86
CA VAL A 444 16.07 -14.47 -7.71
C VAL A 444 16.39 -13.18 -6.94
N ARG A 445 16.18 -13.16 -5.62
CA ARG A 445 16.42 -12.00 -4.75
C ARG A 445 17.81 -12.07 -4.12
N GLY A 446 18.38 -13.27 -3.92
CA GLY A 446 19.76 -13.42 -3.47
C GLY A 446 20.14 -14.86 -3.13
N SER A 447 21.45 -15.09 -2.95
CA SER A 447 21.95 -16.38 -2.45
C SER A 447 21.58 -16.57 -0.97
N ALA A 448 21.55 -17.82 -0.52
CA ALA A 448 21.37 -18.18 0.88
C ALA A 448 22.39 -17.45 1.79
N ASP A 449 23.67 -17.49 1.43
CA ASP A 449 24.74 -16.84 2.20
C ASP A 449 24.55 -15.33 2.29
N TYR A 450 24.15 -14.69 1.19
CA TYR A 450 23.86 -13.25 1.19
C TYR A 450 22.70 -12.92 2.12
N LYS A 451 21.63 -13.72 2.10
CA LYS A 451 20.48 -13.54 3.00
C LYS A 451 20.85 -13.75 4.47
N ARG A 452 21.71 -14.74 4.80
CA ARG A 452 22.22 -14.92 6.18
C ARG A 452 23.00 -13.70 6.64
N LEU A 453 23.88 -13.17 5.78
CA LEU A 453 24.65 -11.96 6.07
C LEU A 453 23.72 -10.75 6.28
N LEU A 454 22.73 -10.55 5.41
CA LEU A 454 21.76 -9.48 5.56
C LEU A 454 20.97 -9.60 6.85
N ALA A 455 20.47 -10.78 7.19
CA ALA A 455 19.76 -11.03 8.45
C ALA A 455 20.61 -10.62 9.66
N ARG A 456 21.90 -10.99 9.67
CA ARG A 456 22.85 -10.57 10.70
C ARG A 456 22.93 -9.04 10.81
N GLN A 457 23.11 -8.35 9.68
CA GLN A 457 23.28 -6.90 9.66
C GLN A 457 22.01 -6.15 10.04
N LEU A 458 20.86 -6.63 9.61
CA LEU A 458 19.58 -6.01 9.90
C LEU A 458 19.22 -6.14 11.39
N LEU A 459 19.49 -7.30 12.01
CA LEU A 459 19.35 -7.45 13.46
C LEU A 459 20.29 -6.53 14.22
N LEU A 460 21.53 -6.39 13.78
CA LEU A 460 22.48 -5.45 14.38
C LEU A 460 22.00 -3.99 14.24
N ALA A 461 21.46 -3.61 13.09
CA ALA A 461 20.91 -2.28 12.87
C ALA A 461 19.80 -1.92 13.88
N HIS A 462 18.96 -2.88 14.25
CA HIS A 462 17.95 -2.68 15.29
C HIS A 462 18.57 -2.33 16.65
N PHE A 463 19.61 -3.05 17.06
CA PHE A 463 20.31 -2.76 18.31
C PHE A 463 21.01 -1.39 18.29
N ILE A 464 21.67 -1.05 17.17
CA ILE A 464 22.32 0.26 17.00
C ILE A 464 21.29 1.39 17.05
N LYS A 465 20.17 1.26 16.31
CA LYS A 465 19.16 2.32 16.25
C LYS A 465 18.43 2.49 17.58
N CYS A 466 18.05 1.40 18.24
CA CYS A 466 17.29 1.45 19.48
C CYS A 466 18.17 1.78 20.70
N PHE A 467 19.46 1.45 20.67
CA PHE A 467 20.37 1.61 21.82
C PHE A 467 21.72 2.26 21.43
N PRO A 468 21.72 3.44 20.79
CA PRO A 468 22.95 4.05 20.23
C PRO A 468 24.00 4.41 21.30
N GLU A 469 23.58 4.62 22.54
CA GLU A 469 24.47 4.94 23.67
C GLU A 469 25.16 3.70 24.27
N ILE A 470 24.70 2.50 23.93
CA ILE A 470 25.18 1.22 24.48
C ILE A 470 25.90 0.42 23.40
N ILE A 471 25.31 0.38 22.21
CA ILE A 471 25.75 -0.43 21.09
C ILE A 471 26.62 0.41 20.17
N SER A 472 27.88 0.03 20.02
CA SER A 472 28.85 0.73 19.20
C SER A 472 29.25 -0.13 18.01
N GLU A 473 28.92 0.38 16.82
CA GLU A 473 29.32 -0.23 15.55
C GLU A 473 30.84 -0.43 15.47
N GLU A 474 31.61 0.58 15.87
CA GLU A 474 33.08 0.55 15.85
C GLU A 474 33.63 -0.57 16.74
N VAL A 475 33.07 -0.74 17.94
CA VAL A 475 33.50 -1.79 18.88
C VAL A 475 33.19 -3.17 18.33
N ILE A 476 31.97 -3.36 17.80
CA ILE A 476 31.56 -4.64 17.23
C ILE A 476 32.45 -5.02 16.05
N TYR A 477 32.66 -4.13 15.09
CA TYR A 477 33.48 -4.45 13.92
C TYR A 477 34.98 -4.54 14.21
N ALA A 478 35.47 -3.92 15.28
CA ALA A 478 36.86 -4.11 15.72
C ALA A 478 37.13 -5.49 16.34
N SER A 479 36.07 -6.22 16.74
CA SER A 479 36.18 -7.53 17.40
C SER A 479 36.00 -8.74 16.47
N LEU A 480 35.66 -8.49 15.20
CA LEU A 480 35.51 -9.50 14.14
C LEU A 480 36.80 -9.63 13.34
#